data_AF-A0A421K334-F1
#
_entry.id   AF-A0A421K334-F1
#
_cell.length_a   1.000
_cell.length_b   1.000
_cell.length_c   1.000
_cell.angle_alpha   90.00
_cell.angle_beta   90.00
_cell.angle_gamma   90.00
#
_symmetry.space_group_name_H-M   'P 1'
#
loop_
_entity.id
_entity.type
_entity.pdbx_description
1 polymer ?
#
loop_
_entity_poly.entity_id
_entity_poly.type
_entity_poly.pdbx_seq_one_letter_code
_entity_poly.pdbx_strand_id
1 'polypeptide(L)'
;MQGKKKQPAFAFISVKVSDYSVRSNAGINHQLIGSPRFVGDESEPVHQFETKLEITGICIEPVDRAGHRFQITIFGEPDVIDRMPRISDLHKKDDDGEHLYREYRGKGYPIYAQPPPVAYLEKIRGEDRWVASLWVTPQMVTDALIILSGQKQVYLSLHEIKSNRQRRIQNLSVQTVNPAYE
;
A
#
# COMPACT_ATOMS: atom_id res chain seq x y z
N MET A 1 15.30 -24.36 -22.69
CA MET A 1 14.10 -24.63 -21.88
C MET A 1 13.68 -23.35 -21.17
N GLN A 2 12.71 -22.60 -21.70
CA GLN A 2 12.15 -21.43 -21.00
C GLN A 2 11.32 -21.95 -19.82
N GLY A 3 11.80 -21.73 -18.59
CA GLY A 3 11.05 -22.10 -17.40
C GLY A 3 9.69 -21.43 -17.42
N LYS A 4 8.61 -22.23 -17.35
CA LYS A 4 7.24 -21.74 -17.15
C LYS A 4 7.24 -20.70 -16.02
N LYS A 5 7.04 -19.41 -16.34
CA LYS A 5 6.78 -18.38 -15.33
C LYS A 5 5.59 -18.86 -14.51
N LYS A 6 5.80 -19.16 -13.21
CA LYS A 6 4.70 -19.48 -12.29
C LYS A 6 3.71 -18.32 -12.32
N GLN A 7 2.45 -18.62 -12.60
CA GLN A 7 1.40 -17.60 -12.56
C GLN A 7 1.33 -17.01 -11.14
N PRO A 8 1.12 -15.69 -11.01
CA PRO A 8 0.92 -15.08 -9.72
C PRO A 8 -0.30 -15.69 -9.03
N ALA A 9 -0.18 -15.98 -7.73
CA ALA A 9 -1.30 -16.42 -6.93
C ALA A 9 -1.97 -15.19 -6.28
N PHE A 10 -3.28 -15.12 -6.38
CA PHE A 10 -4.09 -14.05 -5.81
C PHE A 10 -4.74 -14.53 -4.52
N ALA A 11 -4.80 -13.68 -3.50
CA ALA A 11 -5.51 -13.97 -2.26
C ALA A 11 -6.23 -12.71 -1.75
N PHE A 12 -7.45 -12.91 -1.26
CA PHE A 12 -8.21 -11.90 -0.54
C PHE A 12 -8.04 -12.18 0.95
N ILE A 13 -7.40 -11.25 1.66
CA ILE A 13 -7.11 -11.39 3.08
C ILE A 13 -8.08 -10.50 3.84
N SER A 14 -8.88 -11.11 4.71
CA SER A 14 -9.81 -10.44 5.60
C SER A 14 -9.23 -10.48 7.00
N VAL A 15 -9.04 -9.32 7.62
CA VAL A 15 -8.50 -9.18 8.97
C VAL A 15 -9.54 -8.50 9.84
N LYS A 16 -9.94 -9.15 10.93
CA LYS A 16 -10.74 -8.51 11.98
C LYS A 16 -9.84 -7.61 12.81
N VAL A 17 -10.11 -6.31 12.83
CA VAL A 17 -9.33 -5.34 13.61
C VAL A 17 -9.50 -5.62 15.09
N SER A 18 -8.37 -5.68 15.81
CA SER A 18 -8.32 -5.89 17.25
C SER A 18 -7.94 -4.64 18.01
N ASP A 19 -7.05 -3.81 17.45
CA ASP A 19 -6.55 -2.60 18.09
C ASP A 19 -5.97 -1.64 17.04
N TYR A 20 -5.89 -0.36 17.37
CA TYR A 20 -5.20 0.64 16.54
C TYR A 20 -4.53 1.71 17.41
N SER A 21 -3.44 2.28 16.88
CA SER A 21 -2.81 3.46 17.46
C SER A 21 -2.62 4.53 16.39
N VAL A 22 -2.77 5.79 16.80
CA VAL A 22 -2.59 6.93 15.90
C VAL A 22 -1.66 7.94 16.54
N ARG A 23 -0.76 8.48 15.73
CA ARG A 23 0.07 9.64 16.07
C ARG A 23 -0.10 10.67 14.97
N SER A 24 -0.45 11.89 15.36
CA SER A 24 -0.40 13.06 14.49
C SER A 24 0.63 14.02 15.07
N ASN A 25 1.51 14.54 14.23
CA ASN A 25 2.63 15.39 14.62
C ASN A 25 2.67 16.65 13.76
N ALA A 26 2.98 17.77 14.41
CA ALA A 26 3.30 19.04 13.77
C ALA A 26 4.62 19.52 14.36
N GLY A 27 5.64 19.69 13.53
CA GLY A 27 6.97 20.06 14.01
C GLY A 27 7.81 20.77 12.96
N ILE A 28 9.00 21.18 13.37
CA ILE A 28 10.02 21.69 12.45
C ILE A 28 10.60 20.48 11.71
N ASN A 29 10.84 20.64 10.41
CA ASN A 29 11.49 19.63 9.59
C ASN A 29 12.82 19.22 10.25
N HIS A 30 12.95 17.94 10.58
CA HIS A 30 14.09 17.42 11.33
C HIS A 30 15.42 17.61 10.59
N GLN A 31 15.39 17.73 9.26
CA GLN A 31 16.57 18.07 8.45
C GLN A 31 17.13 19.46 8.78
N LEU A 32 16.28 20.38 9.29
CA LEU A 32 16.65 21.73 9.69
C LEU A 32 17.10 21.84 11.15
N ILE A 33 16.72 20.89 12.01
CA ILE A 33 17.07 20.88 13.45
C ILE A 33 18.55 20.44 13.67
N GLY A 34 19.25 20.00 12.62
CA GLY A 34 20.66 19.61 12.63
C GLY A 34 21.62 20.64 12.01
N SER A 35 22.65 20.16 11.30
CA SER A 35 23.55 21.03 10.53
C SER A 35 22.88 21.43 9.20
N PRO A 36 22.64 22.72 8.93
CA PRO A 36 21.99 23.19 7.70
C PRO A 36 22.74 22.84 6.41
N ARG A 37 23.98 22.31 6.53
CA ARG A 37 24.82 21.95 5.39
C ARG A 37 24.32 20.73 4.60
N PHE A 38 23.33 20.00 5.11
CA PHE A 38 22.79 18.78 4.49
C PHE A 38 21.30 18.86 4.15
N VAL A 39 20.75 20.08 4.04
CA VAL A 39 19.42 20.24 3.44
C VAL A 39 19.54 19.84 1.97
N GLY A 40 18.92 18.71 1.60
CA GLY A 40 19.07 18.09 0.29
C GLY A 40 18.38 18.85 -0.83
N ASP A 41 17.40 19.68 -0.47
CA ASP A 41 16.59 20.47 -1.39
C ASP A 41 16.08 21.73 -0.68
N GLU A 42 16.42 22.92 -1.19
CA GLU A 42 15.98 24.21 -0.62
C GLU A 42 14.47 24.45 -0.75
N SER A 43 13.76 23.62 -1.52
CA SER A 43 12.29 23.66 -1.64
C SER A 43 11.55 22.91 -0.53
N GLU A 44 12.25 22.19 0.35
CA GLU A 44 11.67 21.47 1.48
C GLU A 44 11.00 22.43 2.49
N PRO A 45 9.79 22.09 2.99
CA PRO A 45 9.09 22.97 3.92
C PRO A 45 9.76 23.01 5.29
N VAL A 46 9.73 24.20 5.92
CA VAL A 46 10.27 24.43 7.28
C VAL A 46 9.50 23.64 8.34
N HIS A 47 8.19 23.50 8.15
CA HIS A 47 7.32 22.73 9.02
C HIS A 47 6.92 21.42 8.34
N GLN A 48 6.90 20.34 9.12
CA GLN A 48 6.47 19.03 8.66
C GLN A 48 5.29 18.55 9.50
N PHE A 49 4.28 18.05 8.79
CA PHE A 49 3.09 17.43 9.36
C PHE A 49 3.08 15.97 8.96
N GLU A 50 2.95 15.07 9.93
CA GLU A 50 2.94 13.64 9.69
C GLU A 50 1.80 13.01 10.49
N THR A 51 1.03 12.13 9.86
CA THR A 51 0.12 11.24 10.59
C THR A 51 0.52 9.80 10.33
N LYS A 52 0.67 9.04 11.40
CA LYS A 52 0.93 7.60 11.37
C LYS A 52 -0.22 6.88 12.07
N LEU A 53 -0.89 5.99 11.34
CA LEU A 53 -1.93 5.11 11.85
C LEU A 53 -1.42 3.67 11.78
N GLU A 54 -1.38 2.99 12.91
CA GLU A 54 -1.08 1.56 12.97
C GLU A 54 -2.33 0.79 13.35
N ILE A 55 -2.70 -0.19 12.53
CA ILE A 55 -3.87 -1.04 12.73
C ILE A 55 -3.36 -2.46 12.95
N THR A 56 -3.82 -3.12 14.01
CA THR A 56 -3.54 -4.54 14.25
C THR A 56 -4.82 -5.36 14.25
N GLY A 57 -4.72 -6.60 13.81
CA GLY A 57 -5.86 -7.50 13.76
C GLY A 57 -5.47 -8.95 13.54
N ILE A 58 -6.49 -9.80 13.59
CA ILE A 58 -6.37 -11.24 13.37
C ILE A 58 -7.01 -11.59 12.03
N CYS A 59 -6.26 -12.29 11.20
CA CYS A 59 -6.75 -12.81 9.93
C CYS A 59 -7.87 -13.82 10.17
N ILE A 60 -8.97 -13.66 9.45
CA ILE A 60 -10.13 -14.58 9.46
C ILE A 60 -10.26 -15.34 8.14
N GLU A 61 -9.81 -14.75 7.04
CA GLU A 61 -9.70 -15.39 5.72
C GLU A 61 -8.41 -14.90 5.03
N PRO A 62 -7.75 -15.71 4.19
CA PRO A 62 -8.09 -17.10 3.85
C PRO A 62 -7.82 -18.09 5.01
N VAL A 63 -8.47 -19.26 4.97
CA VAL A 63 -8.32 -20.33 5.99
C VAL A 63 -6.87 -20.69 6.31
N ASP A 64 -5.98 -20.72 5.30
CA ASP A 64 -4.55 -21.03 5.50
C ASP A 64 -3.79 -19.95 6.27
N ARG A 65 -4.39 -18.75 6.44
CA ARG A 65 -3.88 -17.66 7.27
C ARG A 65 -4.78 -17.30 8.44
N ALA A 66 -5.87 -18.01 8.66
CA ALA A 66 -6.74 -17.74 9.79
C ALA A 66 -5.97 -17.83 11.12
N GLY A 67 -6.19 -16.87 12.02
CA GLY A 67 -5.51 -16.77 13.31
C GLY A 67 -4.18 -15.98 13.28
N HIS A 68 -3.56 -15.81 12.12
CA HIS A 68 -2.32 -15.04 12.02
C HIS A 68 -2.55 -13.55 12.33
N ARG A 69 -1.59 -12.92 13.02
CA ARG A 69 -1.65 -11.48 13.32
C ARG A 69 -1.18 -10.64 12.13
N PHE A 70 -1.90 -9.56 11.85
CA PHE A 70 -1.52 -8.53 10.89
C PHE A 70 -1.32 -7.21 11.60
N GLN A 71 -0.29 -6.46 11.19
CA GLN A 71 0.01 -5.11 11.63
C GLN A 71 0.27 -4.25 10.39
N ILE A 72 -0.62 -3.30 10.13
CA ILE A 72 -0.54 -2.42 8.97
C ILE A 72 -0.26 -1.01 9.44
N THR A 73 0.78 -0.39 8.89
CA THR A 73 1.15 0.99 9.18
C THR A 73 0.84 1.88 7.99
N ILE A 74 -0.03 2.86 8.20
CA ILE A 74 -0.47 3.83 7.21
C ILE A 74 0.16 5.19 7.54
N PHE A 75 0.92 5.73 6.60
CA PHE A 75 1.50 7.07 6.68
C PHE A 75 0.65 8.03 5.83
N GLY A 76 0.15 9.09 6.45
CA GLY A 76 -0.55 10.18 5.78
C GLY A 76 0.46 11.23 5.34
N GLU A 77 0.73 11.31 4.04
CA GLU A 77 1.66 12.27 3.44
C GLU A 77 0.90 13.15 2.42
N PRO A 78 0.92 14.49 2.57
CA PRO A 78 0.18 15.41 1.69
C PRO A 78 0.49 15.21 0.20
N ASP A 79 1.76 15.07 -0.14
CA ASP A 79 2.24 15.06 -1.53
C ASP A 79 2.45 13.64 -2.06
N VAL A 80 1.76 12.64 -1.49
CA VAL A 80 1.89 11.26 -1.96
C VAL A 80 1.38 11.09 -3.39
N ILE A 81 0.30 11.79 -3.76
CA ILE A 81 -0.32 11.64 -5.09
C ILE A 81 0.60 12.17 -6.19
N ASP A 82 1.32 13.26 -5.92
CA ASP A 82 2.25 13.85 -6.88
C ASP A 82 3.46 12.95 -7.17
N ARG A 83 3.81 12.06 -6.23
CA ARG A 83 4.87 11.06 -6.37
C ARG A 83 4.39 9.72 -6.92
N MET A 84 3.07 9.53 -7.09
CA MET A 84 2.52 8.29 -7.65
C MET A 84 2.61 8.29 -9.18
N PRO A 85 2.94 7.15 -9.81
CA PRO A 85 3.03 7.07 -11.27
C PRO A 85 1.66 7.29 -11.92
N ARG A 86 1.67 8.01 -13.03
CA ARG A 86 0.49 8.21 -13.88
C ARG A 86 0.34 7.04 -14.86
N ILE A 87 -0.86 6.88 -15.41
CA ILE A 87 -1.13 5.84 -16.43
C ILE A 87 -0.18 5.99 -17.64
N SER A 88 0.14 7.22 -18.02
CA SER A 88 1.12 7.53 -19.08
C SER A 88 2.49 6.93 -18.81
N ASP A 89 2.93 6.96 -17.56
CA ASP A 89 4.26 6.50 -17.15
C ASP A 89 4.35 4.97 -17.20
N LEU A 90 3.20 4.30 -17.21
CA LEU A 90 3.10 2.85 -17.35
C LEU A 90 3.06 2.42 -18.83
N HIS A 91 2.97 3.32 -19.81
CA HIS A 91 2.93 2.92 -21.22
C HIS A 91 4.29 2.35 -21.62
N LYS A 92 4.33 1.06 -21.95
CA LYS A 92 5.57 0.39 -22.34
C LYS A 92 6.17 1.04 -23.57
N LYS A 93 7.49 1.10 -23.55
CA LYS A 93 8.32 1.54 -24.66
C LYS A 93 9.15 0.37 -25.18
N ASP A 94 9.47 0.37 -26.46
CA ASP A 94 10.46 -0.55 -27.03
C ASP A 94 11.90 -0.07 -26.71
N ASP A 95 12.88 -0.76 -27.28
CA ASP A 95 14.30 -0.49 -27.04
C ASP A 95 14.75 0.88 -27.59
N ASP A 96 14.00 1.44 -28.54
CA ASP A 96 14.24 2.77 -29.12
C ASP A 96 13.47 3.88 -28.37
N GLY A 97 12.66 3.52 -27.37
CA GLY A 97 11.88 4.45 -26.55
C GLY A 97 10.49 4.78 -27.12
N GLU A 98 10.07 4.11 -28.18
CA GLU A 98 8.77 4.31 -28.83
C GLU A 98 7.65 3.54 -28.13
N HIS A 99 6.46 4.13 -28.12
CA HIS A 99 5.32 3.57 -27.40
C HIS A 99 4.79 2.29 -28.05
N LEU A 100 4.64 1.23 -27.25
CA LEU A 100 4.15 -0.05 -27.73
C LEU A 100 2.62 -0.11 -27.77
N TYR A 101 2.10 -0.63 -28.89
CA TYR A 101 0.68 -0.89 -29.10
C TYR A 101 0.46 -2.34 -29.52
N ARG A 102 -0.66 -2.92 -29.10
CA ARG A 102 -1.18 -4.18 -29.66
C ARG A 102 -2.25 -3.85 -30.68
N GLU A 103 -2.19 -4.47 -31.84
CA GLU A 103 -3.25 -4.36 -32.83
C GLU A 103 -4.39 -5.31 -32.48
N TYR A 104 -5.62 -4.81 -32.50
CA TYR A 104 -6.81 -5.62 -32.35
C TYR A 104 -7.93 -5.04 -33.20
N ARG A 105 -8.43 -5.83 -34.16
CA ARG A 105 -9.47 -5.43 -35.13
C ARG A 105 -9.13 -4.12 -35.87
N GLY A 106 -7.90 -3.98 -36.33
CA GLY A 106 -7.42 -2.79 -37.04
C GLY A 106 -7.27 -1.53 -36.18
N LYS A 107 -7.37 -1.65 -34.85
CA LYS A 107 -7.13 -0.55 -33.90
C LYS A 107 -5.93 -0.85 -33.02
N GLY A 108 -5.06 0.14 -32.84
CA GLY A 108 -3.95 0.07 -31.90
C GLY A 108 -4.42 0.34 -30.46
N TYR A 109 -4.09 -0.55 -29.54
CA TYR A 109 -4.34 -0.38 -28.10
C TYR A 109 -3.01 -0.28 -27.36
N PRO A 110 -2.79 0.74 -26.52
CA PRO A 110 -1.54 0.91 -25.80
C PRO A 110 -1.29 -0.28 -24.86
N ILE A 111 -0.03 -0.71 -24.79
CA ILE A 111 0.40 -1.78 -23.90
C ILE A 111 1.00 -1.15 -22.65
N TYR A 112 0.37 -1.36 -21.49
CA TYR A 112 0.85 -0.86 -20.22
C TYR A 112 1.67 -1.90 -19.45
N ALA A 113 2.64 -1.44 -18.67
CA ALA A 113 3.30 -2.19 -17.62
C ALA A 113 2.34 -2.39 -16.44
N GLN A 114 2.65 -3.37 -15.59
CA GLN A 114 1.89 -3.57 -14.36
C GLN A 114 2.17 -2.39 -13.42
N PRO A 115 1.13 -1.78 -12.79
CA PRO A 115 1.35 -0.73 -11.82
C PRO A 115 2.13 -1.26 -10.60
N PRO A 116 2.91 -0.40 -9.93
CA PRO A 116 3.52 -0.78 -8.65
C PRO A 116 2.43 -1.10 -7.62
N PRO A 117 2.74 -1.95 -6.64
CA PRO A 117 1.80 -2.26 -5.57
C PRO A 117 1.64 -1.06 -4.61
N VAL A 118 0.53 -1.02 -3.87
CA VAL A 118 0.33 -0.01 -2.83
C VAL A 118 1.21 -0.28 -1.60
N ALA A 119 1.58 -1.53 -1.37
CA ALA A 119 2.48 -1.94 -0.30
C ALA A 119 3.09 -3.33 -0.56
N TYR A 120 4.11 -3.67 0.22
CA TYR A 120 4.61 -5.03 0.34
C TYR A 120 4.15 -5.65 1.66
N LEU A 121 3.79 -6.92 1.60
CA LEU A 121 3.38 -7.70 2.78
C LEU A 121 4.51 -8.63 3.17
N GLU A 122 5.01 -8.48 4.38
CA GLU A 122 6.18 -9.20 4.88
C GLU A 122 5.81 -10.08 6.08
N LYS A 123 6.37 -11.29 6.10
CA LYS A 123 6.26 -12.18 7.26
C LYS A 123 7.43 -11.91 8.19
N ILE A 124 7.15 -11.54 9.44
CA ILE A 124 8.18 -11.42 10.46
C ILE A 124 8.69 -12.81 10.81
N ARG A 125 10.00 -13.02 10.72
CA ARG A 125 10.63 -14.32 10.95
C ARG A 125 10.58 -14.67 12.43
N GLY A 126 10.16 -15.88 12.76
CA GLY A 126 10.07 -16.36 14.15
C GLY A 126 8.84 -15.86 14.92
N GLU A 127 8.00 -15.03 14.31
CA GLU A 127 6.76 -14.54 14.94
C GLU A 127 5.54 -14.92 14.14
N ASP A 128 4.38 -14.99 14.79
CA ASP A 128 3.12 -15.21 14.09
C ASP A 128 2.48 -13.94 13.51
N ARG A 129 3.32 -13.06 12.97
CA ARG A 129 2.94 -11.70 12.54
C ARG A 129 3.30 -11.41 11.09
N TRP A 130 2.40 -10.70 10.40
CA TRP A 130 2.59 -10.12 9.08
C TRP A 130 2.54 -8.60 9.18
N VAL A 131 3.40 -7.92 8.42
CA VAL A 131 3.51 -6.45 8.43
C VAL A 131 3.42 -5.88 7.03
N ALA A 132 2.82 -4.71 6.92
CA ALA A 132 2.89 -3.89 5.70
C ALA A 132 2.89 -2.41 6.06
N SER A 133 3.55 -1.62 5.23
CA SER A 133 3.57 -0.16 5.33
C SER A 133 3.12 0.45 4.01
N LEU A 134 2.27 1.47 4.08
CA LEU A 134 1.82 2.22 2.90
C LEU A 134 1.73 3.71 3.18
N TRP A 135 1.88 4.47 2.10
CA TRP A 135 1.76 5.91 2.06
C TRP A 135 0.49 6.27 1.31
N VAL A 136 -0.34 7.09 1.95
CA VAL A 136 -1.65 7.50 1.43
C VAL A 136 -1.88 8.98 1.71
N THR A 137 -2.93 9.53 1.12
CA THR A 137 -3.31 10.91 1.39
C THR A 137 -3.74 11.05 2.85
N PRO A 138 -3.56 12.22 3.48
CA PRO A 138 -4.06 12.46 4.83
C PRO A 138 -5.57 12.21 4.95
N GLN A 139 -6.34 12.44 3.87
CA GLN A 139 -7.77 12.15 3.83
C GLN A 139 -8.08 10.67 4.10
N MET A 140 -7.35 9.75 3.46
CA MET A 140 -7.54 8.31 3.67
C MET A 140 -7.29 7.90 5.12
N VAL A 141 -6.31 8.53 5.79
CA VAL A 141 -6.06 8.30 7.22
C VAL A 141 -7.22 8.82 8.07
N THR A 142 -7.71 10.02 7.78
CA THR A 142 -8.87 10.60 8.47
C THR A 142 -10.11 9.71 8.33
N ASP A 143 -10.41 9.25 7.12
CA ASP A 143 -11.56 8.36 6.85
C ASP A 143 -11.42 7.03 7.61
N ALA A 144 -10.22 6.44 7.60
CA ALA A 144 -9.93 5.24 8.37
C ALA A 144 -10.15 5.45 9.88
N LEU A 145 -9.70 6.58 10.44
CA LEU A 145 -9.90 6.92 11.85
C LEU A 145 -11.37 7.10 12.22
N ILE A 146 -12.18 7.70 11.34
CA ILE A 146 -13.63 7.83 11.54
C ILE A 146 -14.27 6.44 11.61
N ILE A 147 -13.91 5.54 10.70
CA ILE A 147 -14.41 4.16 10.70
C ILE A 147 -13.99 3.41 11.97
N LEU A 148 -12.70 3.50 12.33
CA LEU A 148 -12.13 2.81 13.49
C LEU A 148 -12.71 3.28 14.82
N SER A 149 -12.95 4.58 14.97
CA SER A 149 -13.46 5.16 16.23
C SER A 149 -14.98 5.06 16.38
N GLY A 150 -15.72 5.00 15.27
CA GLY A 150 -17.19 5.06 15.28
C GLY A 150 -17.90 3.72 15.44
N GLN A 151 -17.22 2.59 15.33
CA GLN A 151 -17.85 1.28 15.13
C GLN A 151 -17.34 0.21 16.07
N LYS A 152 -18.24 -0.69 16.51
CA LYS A 152 -17.87 -1.81 17.40
C LYS A 152 -17.01 -2.87 16.70
N GLN A 153 -17.10 -2.97 15.39
CA GLN A 153 -16.40 -3.98 14.62
C GLN A 153 -15.96 -3.43 13.26
N VAL A 154 -14.66 -3.54 13.00
CA VAL A 154 -14.01 -3.06 11.79
C VAL A 154 -13.12 -4.18 11.24
N TYR A 155 -12.95 -4.18 9.93
CA TYR A 155 -12.14 -5.13 9.18
C TYR A 155 -11.19 -4.40 8.25
N LEU A 156 -10.07 -5.05 7.96
CA LEU A 156 -9.22 -4.73 6.82
C LEU A 156 -9.47 -5.77 5.71
N SER A 157 -9.60 -5.30 4.48
CA SER A 157 -9.47 -6.14 3.29
C SER A 157 -8.13 -5.85 2.62
N LEU A 158 -7.37 -6.89 2.30
CA LEU A 158 -6.12 -6.78 1.55
C LEU A 158 -6.18 -7.67 0.31
N HIS A 159 -5.97 -7.09 -0.87
CA HIS A 159 -5.85 -7.86 -2.11
C HIS A 159 -4.36 -8.14 -2.36
N GLU A 160 -3.96 -9.38 -2.15
CA GLU A 160 -2.57 -9.82 -2.28
C GLU A 160 -2.31 -10.47 -3.65
N ILE A 161 -1.20 -10.07 -4.27
CA ILE A 161 -0.52 -10.83 -5.32
C ILE A 161 0.76 -11.43 -4.75
N LYS A 162 0.87 -12.76 -4.79
CA LYS A 162 2.11 -13.48 -4.55
C LYS A 162 2.80 -13.80 -5.86
N SER A 163 4.00 -13.29 -6.04
CA SER A 163 4.89 -13.65 -7.15
C SER A 163 6.28 -13.95 -6.62
N ASN A 164 6.79 -15.14 -6.91
CA ASN A 164 8.04 -15.67 -6.36
C ASN A 164 8.04 -15.64 -4.81
N ARG A 165 9.01 -14.93 -4.21
CA ARG A 165 9.16 -14.75 -2.76
C ARG A 165 8.53 -13.45 -2.25
N GLN A 166 7.99 -12.61 -3.14
CA GLN A 166 7.39 -11.33 -2.79
C GLN A 166 5.88 -11.43 -2.72
N ARG A 167 5.31 -10.69 -1.78
CA ARG A 167 3.87 -10.54 -1.60
C ARG A 167 3.56 -9.06 -1.67
N ARG A 168 2.66 -8.72 -2.58
CA ARG A 168 2.35 -7.36 -2.99
C ARG A 168 0.90 -7.10 -2.68
N ILE A 169 0.60 -5.98 -2.04
CA ILE A 169 -0.76 -5.54 -1.80
C ILE A 169 -1.14 -4.63 -2.98
N GLN A 170 -2.23 -4.96 -3.67
CA GLN A 170 -2.79 -4.13 -4.73
C GLN A 170 -3.87 -3.18 -4.22
N ASN A 171 -4.58 -3.60 -3.19
CA ASN A 171 -5.65 -2.83 -2.59
C ASN A 171 -5.66 -3.07 -1.08
N LEU A 172 -5.94 -2.00 -0.34
CA LEU A 172 -6.25 -2.04 1.07
C LEU A 172 -7.52 -1.21 1.31
N SER A 173 -8.46 -1.77 2.07
CA SER A 173 -9.61 -1.03 2.57
C SER A 173 -9.75 -1.21 4.08
N VAL A 174 -10.34 -0.20 4.72
CA VAL A 174 -10.85 -0.26 6.10
C VAL A 174 -12.38 -0.21 5.98
N GLN A 175 -13.07 -1.18 6.55
CA GLN A 175 -14.52 -1.33 6.33
C GLN A 175 -15.23 -1.97 7.53
N THR A 176 -16.54 -1.79 7.61
CA THR A 176 -17.38 -2.30 8.69
C THR A 176 -18.07 -3.62 8.35
N VAL A 177 -18.14 -3.94 7.05
CA VAL A 177 -18.66 -5.21 6.54
C VAL A 177 -17.51 -6.21 6.46
N ASN A 178 -17.75 -7.44 6.91
CA ASN A 178 -16.75 -8.50 6.83
C ASN A 178 -16.46 -8.80 5.34
N PRO A 179 -15.21 -8.61 4.86
CA PRO A 179 -14.88 -8.82 3.46
C PRO A 179 -15.05 -10.28 2.99
N ALA A 180 -15.17 -11.24 3.91
CA ALA A 180 -15.46 -12.63 3.56
C ALA A 180 -16.89 -12.86 3.02
N TYR A 181 -17.79 -11.88 3.13
CA TYR A 181 -19.18 -11.95 2.64
C TYR A 181 -19.47 -11.00 1.48
N GLU A 182 -18.44 -10.34 0.94
CA GLU A 182 -18.52 -9.50 -0.27
C GLU A 182 -18.27 -10.32 -1.54
#